data_AF-A0A6B3B5T4-F1
#
_entry.id   AF-A0A6B3B5T4-F1
#
_cell.length_a   1.000
_cell.length_b   1.000
_cell.length_c   1.000
_cell.angle_alpha   90.00
_cell.angle_beta   90.00
_cell.angle_gamma   90.00
#
_symmetry.space_group_name_H-M   'P 1'
#
loop_
_entity.id
_entity.type
_entity.pdbx_description
1 polymer ?
#
loop_
_entity_poly.entity_id
_entity_poly.type
_entity_poly.pdbx_seq_one_letter_code
_entity_poly.pdbx_strand_id
1 'polypeptide(L)'
;RSWEAVELTGDASVRLVTDLGELAPARLTSGAPGSPHDVSGRAERESWARTACLLREVRSHGVRSVNSWAYARQALPEDGGTARWLCTRAETWRGSGSRVIAQFQAPSARPSAPGAVAARAEDAPEC
;
A
#
# COMPACT_ATOMS: atom_id res chain seq x y z
N ARG A 1 9.39 13.48 3.56
CA ARG A 1 9.32 12.31 4.46
C ARG A 1 9.59 11.08 3.61
N SER A 2 10.49 10.21 4.04
CA SER A 2 10.73 8.89 3.44
C SER A 2 10.15 7.79 4.35
N TRP A 3 10.05 6.58 3.83
CA TRP A 3 9.66 5.38 4.57
C TRP A 3 10.64 4.27 4.18
N GLU A 4 11.19 3.58 5.17
CA GLU A 4 12.20 2.57 4.95
C GLU A 4 11.57 1.21 4.67
N ALA A 5 12.07 0.52 3.65
CA ALA A 5 11.68 -0.85 3.32
C ALA A 5 12.92 -1.61 2.86
N VAL A 6 12.95 -2.90 3.15
CA VAL A 6 14.05 -3.79 2.81
C VAL A 6 13.58 -4.76 1.75
N GLU A 7 14.37 -4.91 0.71
CA GLU A 7 14.20 -5.99 -0.26
C GLU A 7 14.95 -7.22 0.24
N LEU A 8 14.21 -8.31 0.44
CA LEU A 8 14.76 -9.62 0.78
C LEU A 8 14.80 -10.48 -0.48
N THR A 9 16.00 -10.89 -0.86
CA THR A 9 16.24 -11.81 -1.98
C THR A 9 16.65 -13.16 -1.41
N GLY A 10 15.95 -14.21 -1.80
CA GLY A 10 16.30 -15.60 -1.49
C GLY A 10 16.19 -16.48 -2.73
N ASP A 11 16.38 -17.79 -2.56
CA ASP A 11 16.66 -18.77 -3.63
C ASP A 11 15.63 -18.83 -4.78
N ALA A 12 14.46 -18.23 -4.64
CA ALA A 12 13.49 -18.06 -5.73
C ALA A 12 12.53 -16.86 -5.58
N SER A 13 12.75 -15.95 -4.62
CA SER A 13 11.78 -14.88 -4.33
C SER A 13 12.45 -13.57 -3.98
N VAL A 14 11.92 -12.47 -4.51
CA VAL A 14 12.23 -11.10 -4.09
C VAL A 14 11.00 -10.56 -3.38
N ARG A 15 11.15 -10.16 -2.12
CA ARG A 15 10.04 -9.66 -1.29
C ARG A 15 10.40 -8.33 -0.69
N LEU A 16 9.48 -7.36 -0.78
CA LEU A 16 9.62 -6.10 -0.08
C LEU A 16 9.00 -6.23 1.32
N VAL A 17 9.76 -5.87 2.35
CA VAL A 17 9.29 -5.90 3.74
C VAL A 17 9.55 -4.57 4.42
N THR A 18 8.78 -4.25 5.46
CA THR A 18 9.00 -3.05 6.27
C THR A 18 8.68 -3.28 7.73
N ASP A 19 9.28 -2.47 8.59
CA ASP A 19 8.98 -2.48 10.02
C ASP A 19 7.69 -1.69 10.29
N LEU A 20 6.80 -2.31 11.06
CA LEU A 20 5.56 -1.70 11.57
C LEU A 20 5.52 -1.72 13.11
N GLY A 21 6.68 -1.86 13.77
CA GLY A 21 6.83 -1.88 15.21
C GLY A 21 6.37 -3.20 15.84
N GLU A 22 6.66 -4.33 15.15
CA GLU A 22 6.21 -5.67 15.53
C GLU A 22 7.40 -6.65 15.57
N LEU A 23 7.18 -7.86 16.11
CA LEU A 23 8.22 -8.88 16.21
C LEU A 23 8.75 -9.34 14.83
N ALA A 24 7.88 -9.38 13.82
CA ALA A 24 8.22 -9.75 12.46
C ALA A 24 7.89 -8.58 11.50
N PRO A 25 8.73 -8.33 10.48
CA PRO A 25 8.45 -7.29 9.51
C PRO A 25 7.23 -7.66 8.66
N ALA A 26 6.47 -6.65 8.24
CA ALA A 26 5.32 -6.85 7.38
C ALA A 26 5.75 -6.93 5.91
N ARG A 27 5.23 -7.94 5.18
CA ARG A 27 5.42 -8.05 3.73
C ARG A 27 4.56 -7.03 3.01
N LEU A 28 5.14 -6.29 2.08
CA LEU A 28 4.41 -5.40 1.16
C LEU A 28 4.10 -6.15 -0.14
N THR A 29 2.84 -6.13 -0.55
CA THR A 29 2.38 -6.77 -1.79
C THR A 29 1.62 -5.79 -2.68
N SER A 30 1.47 -6.16 -3.94
CA SER A 30 0.63 -5.48 -4.94
C SER A 30 -0.38 -6.46 -5.52
N GLY A 31 -1.29 -5.96 -6.36
CA GLY A 31 -2.24 -6.81 -7.10
C GLY A 31 -3.60 -6.91 -6.44
N ALA A 32 -4.54 -7.50 -7.18
CA ALA A 32 -5.93 -7.61 -6.73
C ALA A 32 -6.02 -8.36 -5.38
N PRO A 33 -7.00 -8.05 -4.52
CA PRO A 33 -7.08 -8.62 -3.18
C PRO A 33 -7.18 -10.16 -3.16
N GLY A 34 -7.75 -10.78 -4.19
CA GLY A 34 -7.82 -12.24 -4.34
C GLY A 34 -6.56 -12.89 -4.95
N SER A 35 -5.59 -12.10 -5.43
CA SER A 35 -4.35 -12.60 -6.04
C SER A 35 -3.22 -11.59 -5.81
N PRO A 36 -2.81 -11.36 -4.55
CA PRO A 36 -1.69 -10.48 -4.25
C PRO A 36 -0.36 -11.14 -4.67
N HIS A 37 0.58 -10.33 -5.15
CA HIS A 37 1.91 -10.75 -5.56
C HIS A 37 2.99 -9.83 -4.97
N ASP A 38 4.23 -10.29 -4.98
CA ASP A 38 5.36 -9.48 -4.49
C ASP A 38 5.53 -8.21 -5.31
N VAL A 39 5.80 -7.11 -4.60
CA VAL A 39 6.10 -5.82 -5.24
C VAL A 39 7.30 -5.99 -6.17
N SER A 40 7.06 -5.85 -7.47
CA SER A 40 8.04 -6.08 -8.51
C SER A 40 8.03 -4.94 -9.53
N GLY A 41 9.20 -4.69 -10.13
CA GLY A 41 9.35 -3.62 -11.11
C GLY A 41 9.23 -2.21 -10.53
N ARG A 42 9.39 -1.22 -11.43
CA ARG A 42 9.48 0.20 -11.07
C ARG A 42 8.12 0.82 -10.73
N ALA A 43 7.08 0.52 -11.51
CA ALA A 43 5.77 1.16 -11.35
C ALA A 43 5.11 0.82 -10.01
N GLU A 44 5.27 -0.41 -9.52
CA GLU A 44 4.72 -0.81 -8.22
C GLU A 44 5.48 -0.17 -7.06
N ARG A 45 6.82 -0.05 -7.17
CA ARG A 45 7.63 0.68 -6.19
C ARG A 45 7.29 2.16 -6.14
N GLU A 46 7.04 2.80 -7.29
CA GLU A 46 6.58 4.18 -7.35
C GLU A 46 5.19 4.34 -6.71
N SER A 47 4.26 3.41 -6.99
CA SER A 47 2.94 3.37 -6.33
C SER A 47 3.06 3.24 -4.81
N TRP A 48 3.96 2.36 -4.33
CA TRP A 48 4.26 2.21 -2.92
C TRP A 48 4.94 3.44 -2.33
N ALA A 49 5.88 4.09 -3.01
CA ALA A 49 6.53 5.30 -2.52
C ALA A 49 5.52 6.42 -2.21
N ARG A 50 4.43 6.51 -2.99
CA ARG A 50 3.32 7.45 -2.77
C ARG A 50 2.35 7.02 -1.67
N THR A 51 2.41 5.77 -1.23
CA THR A 51 1.55 5.15 -0.20
C THR A 51 2.27 5.02 1.14
N ALA A 52 3.58 4.77 1.13
CA ALA A 52 4.33 4.22 2.25
C ALA A 52 4.29 5.11 3.50
N CYS A 53 4.24 6.43 3.34
CA CYS A 53 4.08 7.33 4.49
C CYS A 53 2.76 7.17 5.26
N LEU A 54 1.73 6.54 4.67
CA LEU A 54 0.45 6.23 5.32
C LEU A 54 0.51 4.93 6.13
N LEU A 55 1.57 4.13 6.01
CA LEU A 55 1.73 2.89 6.80
C LEU A 55 1.81 3.14 8.31
N ARG A 56 2.10 4.39 8.72
CA ARG A 56 2.00 4.82 10.12
C ARG A 56 0.62 4.59 10.73
N GLU A 57 -0.44 4.58 9.91
CA GLU A 57 -1.83 4.44 10.35
C GLU A 57 -2.19 2.99 10.70
N VAL A 58 -1.36 2.02 10.30
CA VAL A 58 -1.60 0.58 10.50
C VAL A 58 -0.53 -0.09 11.36
N ARG A 59 0.42 0.67 11.89
CA ARG A 59 1.52 0.15 12.72
C ARG A 59 1.02 -0.35 14.09
N SER A 60 1.76 -1.25 14.72
CA SER A 60 1.52 -1.72 16.10
C SER A 60 0.17 -2.46 16.30
N HIS A 61 -0.26 -3.22 15.29
CA HIS A 61 -1.52 -3.98 15.30
C HIS A 61 -1.33 -5.48 14.95
N GLY A 62 -0.12 -6.02 15.07
CA GLY A 62 0.19 -7.40 14.71
C GLY A 62 0.08 -7.66 13.21
N VAL A 63 0.49 -6.69 12.38
CA VAL A 63 0.39 -6.76 10.92
C VAL A 63 1.40 -7.76 10.35
N ARG A 64 0.92 -8.70 9.54
CA ARG A 64 1.75 -9.68 8.83
C ARG A 64 2.06 -9.27 7.39
N SER A 65 1.13 -8.57 6.75
CA SER A 65 1.27 -8.14 5.36
C SER A 65 0.40 -6.93 5.07
N VAL A 66 0.84 -6.08 4.15
CA VAL A 66 0.06 -4.96 3.62
C VAL A 66 -0.01 -5.06 2.10
N ASN A 67 -1.22 -5.19 1.57
CA ASN A 67 -1.46 -5.17 0.13
C ASN A 67 -1.92 -3.78 -0.32
N SER A 68 -1.40 -3.28 -1.44
CA SER A 68 -1.86 -2.02 -2.04
C SER A 68 -2.19 -2.20 -3.53
N TRP A 69 -3.40 -1.81 -3.93
CA TRP A 69 -3.85 -1.93 -5.32
C TRP A 69 -4.71 -0.76 -5.75
N ALA A 70 -4.60 -0.39 -7.03
CA ALA A 70 -5.50 0.59 -7.62
C ALA A 70 -6.84 -0.09 -7.95
N TYR A 71 -7.93 0.37 -7.35
CA TYR A 71 -9.28 -0.14 -7.62
C TYR A 71 -10.05 0.74 -8.62
N ALA A 72 -9.70 2.02 -8.73
CA ALA A 72 -10.30 2.92 -9.71
C ALA A 72 -9.30 3.94 -10.27
N ARG A 73 -9.64 4.50 -11.43
CA ARG A 73 -8.96 5.64 -12.06
C ARG A 73 -10.00 6.72 -12.32
N GLN A 74 -9.61 7.97 -12.17
CA GLN A 74 -10.50 9.12 -12.34
C GLN A 74 -9.83 10.14 -13.24
N ALA A 75 -10.46 10.45 -14.38
CA ALA A 75 -10.10 11.63 -15.15
C ALA A 75 -10.46 12.87 -14.33
N LEU A 76 -9.51 13.80 -14.20
CA LEU A 76 -9.73 15.05 -13.51
C LEU A 76 -10.31 16.10 -14.47
N PRO A 77 -11.15 17.03 -13.99
CA PRO A 77 -11.61 18.16 -14.80
C PRO A 77 -10.46 18.99 -15.36
N GLU A 78 -10.77 19.84 -16.34
CA GLU A 78 -9.85 20.89 -16.83
C GLU A 78 -8.50 20.33 -17.31
N ASP A 79 -8.51 19.17 -17.96
CA ASP A 79 -7.31 18.44 -18.41
C ASP A 79 -6.27 18.17 -17.30
N GLY A 80 -6.73 18.09 -16.04
CA GLY A 80 -5.88 17.86 -14.86
C GLY A 80 -5.22 16.48 -14.79
N GLY A 81 -5.39 15.63 -15.82
CA GLY A 81 -4.81 14.30 -15.93
C GLY A 81 -5.67 13.19 -15.30
N THR A 82 -5.06 12.03 -15.03
CA THR A 82 -5.76 10.86 -14.46
C THR A 82 -5.25 10.53 -13.06
N ALA A 83 -6.10 10.70 -12.05
CA ALA A 83 -5.83 10.25 -10.70
C ALA A 83 -6.09 8.75 -10.53
N ARG A 84 -5.48 8.16 -9.49
CA ARG A 84 -5.68 6.77 -9.10
C ARG A 84 -6.27 6.71 -7.71
N TRP A 85 -7.28 5.86 -7.55
CA TRP A 85 -7.79 5.45 -6.26
C TRP A 85 -7.19 4.11 -5.89
N LEU A 86 -6.54 4.06 -4.72
CA LEU A 86 -5.95 2.82 -4.23
C LEU A 86 -6.59 2.41 -2.92
N CYS A 87 -6.58 1.11 -2.71
CA CYS A 87 -6.91 0.51 -1.44
C CYS A 87 -5.65 -0.09 -0.85
N THR A 88 -5.41 0.18 0.42
CA THR A 88 -4.31 -0.39 1.17
C THR A 88 -4.88 -1.15 2.35
N ARG A 89 -4.66 -2.46 2.38
CA ARG A 89 -5.19 -3.38 3.40
C ARG A 89 -4.05 -3.99 4.18
N ALA A 90 -4.03 -3.73 5.49
CA ALA A 90 -3.11 -4.34 6.43
C ALA A 90 -3.79 -5.55 7.09
N GLU A 91 -3.27 -6.73 6.81
CA GLU A 91 -3.72 -8.00 7.38
C GLU A 91 -2.93 -8.32 8.64
N THR A 92 -3.61 -8.84 9.65
CA THR A 92 -2.97 -9.21 10.92
C THR A 92 -2.67 -10.71 10.98
N TRP A 93 -1.82 -11.11 11.93
CA TRP A 93 -1.62 -12.52 12.27
C TRP A 93 -2.86 -13.20 12.86
N ARG A 94 -3.78 -12.44 13.45
CA ARG A 94 -5.00 -12.96 14.08
C ARG A 94 -6.13 -13.23 13.09
N GLY A 95 -6.02 -12.71 11.86
CA GLY A 95 -7.07 -12.79 10.84
C GLY A 95 -8.18 -11.74 10.98
N SER A 96 -8.36 -11.16 12.17
CA SER A 96 -9.23 -9.99 12.43
C SER A 96 -8.43 -8.74 12.77
N GLY A 97 -9.08 -7.59 12.86
CA GLY A 97 -8.43 -6.29 13.09
C GLY A 97 -7.66 -5.79 11.86
N SER A 98 -8.05 -6.27 10.67
CA SER A 98 -7.51 -5.79 9.41
C SER A 98 -7.87 -4.31 9.24
N ARG A 99 -6.93 -3.49 8.76
CA ARG A 99 -7.17 -2.05 8.56
C ARG A 99 -7.12 -1.73 7.08
N VAL A 100 -8.11 -1.00 6.61
CA VAL A 100 -8.24 -0.59 5.21
C VAL A 100 -8.14 0.92 5.11
N ILE A 101 -7.37 1.39 4.14
CA ILE A 101 -7.24 2.80 3.78
C ILE A 101 -7.60 2.95 2.30
N ALA A 102 -8.60 3.76 2.01
CA ALA A 102 -8.84 4.24 0.65
C ALA A 102 -8.07 5.55 0.46
N GLN A 103 -7.26 5.63 -0.60
CA GLN A 103 -6.42 6.78 -0.89
C GLN A 103 -6.61 7.30 -2.32
N PHE A 104 -6.48 8.62 -2.46
CA PHE A 104 -6.47 9.33 -3.72
C PHE A 104 -5.05 9.77 -4.07
N GLN A 105 -4.53 9.31 -5.21
CA GLN A 105 -3.26 9.75 -5.77
C GLN A 105 -3.51 10.61 -7.01
N ALA A 106 -3.42 11.93 -6.86
CA ALA A 106 -3.46 12.88 -7.98
C ALA A 106 -2.28 12.65 -8.94
N PRO A 107 -2.40 13.02 -10.23
CA PRO A 107 -1.26 13.18 -11.12
C PRO A 107 -0.19 14.04 -10.47
N SER A 108 1.08 13.65 -10.61
CA SER A 108 2.19 14.37 -9.99
C SER A 108 3.45 14.18 -10.80
N ALA A 109 4.17 15.28 -11.07
CA ALA A 109 5.52 15.25 -11.63
C ALA A 109 6.56 14.75 -10.62
N ARG A 110 6.24 14.75 -9.32
CA ARG A 110 7.07 14.18 -8.26
C ARG A 110 6.66 12.72 -8.02
N PRO A 111 7.53 11.73 -8.31
CA PRO A 111 7.20 10.31 -8.17
C PRO A 111 6.83 9.89 -6.74
N SER A 112 7.28 10.63 -5.73
CA SER A 112 7.05 10.35 -4.30
C SER A 112 6.01 11.25 -3.64
N ALA A 113 5.24 12.04 -4.40
CA ALA A 113 4.18 12.87 -3.81
C ALA A 113 3.16 11.97 -3.10
N PRO A 114 2.86 12.17 -1.81
CA PRO A 114 1.96 11.27 -1.09
C PRO A 114 0.54 11.30 -1.66
N GLY A 115 -0.17 10.18 -1.55
CA GLY A 115 -1.63 10.16 -1.69
C GLY A 115 -2.33 10.84 -0.51
N ALA A 116 -3.57 11.29 -0.72
CA ALA A 116 -4.45 11.76 0.32
C ALA A 116 -5.36 10.62 0.80
N VAL A 117 -5.55 10.48 2.11
CA VAL A 117 -6.51 9.51 2.65
C VAL A 117 -7.92 10.03 2.44
N ALA A 118 -8.79 9.20 1.87
CA ALA A 118 -10.20 9.52 1.66
C ALA A 118 -11.11 8.78 2.64
N ALA A 119 -10.79 7.53 2.98
CA ALA A 119 -11.56 6.75 3.96
C ALA A 119 -10.66 5.76 4.72
N ARG A 120 -11.17 5.31 5.88
CA ARG A 120 -10.56 4.27 6.72
C ARG A 120 -11.65 3.32 7.20
N ALA A 121 -11.31 2.04 7.32
CA ALA A 121 -12.19 1.03 7.89
C ALA A 121 -11.39 -0.05 8.63
N GLU A 122 -12.04 -0.78 9.51
CA GLU A 122 -11.52 -1.99 10.16
C GLU A 122 -12.41 -3.17 9.78
N ASP A 123 -11.82 -4.31 9.43
CA ASP A 123 -12.51 -5.56 9.05
C ASP A 123 -13.57 -5.42 7.94
N ALA A 124 -13.41 -4.44 7.06
CA ALA A 124 -14.27 -4.23 5.90
C ALA A 124 -13.76 -5.00 4.66
N PRO A 125 -14.62 -5.66 3.88
CA PRO A 125 -14.21 -6.32 2.63
C PRO A 125 -13.85 -5.32 1.51
N GLU A 126 -14.43 -4.13 1.54
CA GLU A 126 -14.27 -3.06 0.55
C GLU A 126 -13.36 -1.92 1.01
N CYS A 127 -13.22 -0.97 0.09
CA CYS A 127 -12.58 0.33 0.18
C CYS A 127 -13.65 1.35 -0.22
#